data_AF-A0A848D7S9-F1
#
_entry.id   AF-A0A848D7S9-F1
#
_cell.length_a   1.000
_cell.length_b   1.000
_cell.length_c   1.000
_cell.angle_alpha   90.00
_cell.angle_beta   90.00
_cell.angle_gamma   90.00
#
_symmetry.space_group_name_H-M   'P 1'
#
loop_
_entity.id
_entity.type
_entity.pdbx_description
1 polymer ?
#
loop_
_entity_poly.entity_id
_entity_poly.type
_entity_poly.pdbx_seq_one_letter_code
_entity_poly.pdbx_strand_id
1 'polypeptide(L)' 'IMVGKPVIRGTRLTVQYILDLLAHGETVDEILLEYKGLKEEDILACLLYASETLEDTTFMPLVEVEAV' A
#
# COMPACT_ATOMS: atom_id res chain seq x y z
N ILE A 1 15.05 2.02 -6.82
CA ILE A 1 15.02 3.42 -6.30
C ILE A 1 13.60 3.69 -5.83
N MET A 2 13.39 4.11 -4.59
CA MET A 2 12.06 4.30 -3.98
C MET A 2 11.53 5.70 -4.28
N VAL A 3 11.28 6.00 -5.56
CA VAL A 3 10.96 7.31 -6.18
C VAL A 3 9.87 8.12 -5.44
N GLY A 4 10.18 8.70 -4.29
CA GLY A 4 9.22 9.43 -3.44
C GLY A 4 8.14 8.59 -2.78
N LYS A 5 8.20 7.25 -2.89
CA LYS A 5 7.17 6.37 -2.34
C LYS A 5 7.28 6.28 -0.81
N PRO A 6 6.15 6.27 -0.07
CA PRO A 6 6.17 6.06 1.38
C PRO A 6 6.76 4.69 1.71
N VAL A 7 7.61 4.67 2.74
CA VAL A 7 8.43 3.52 3.15
C VAL A 7 8.31 3.29 4.64
N ILE A 8 8.30 2.01 5.03
CA ILE A 8 8.22 1.61 6.43
C ILE A 8 9.54 1.96 7.11
N ARG A 9 9.46 2.63 8.26
CA ARG A 9 10.61 3.18 8.98
C ARG A 9 11.63 2.10 9.29
N GLY A 10 12.89 2.36 8.96
CA GLY A 10 13.98 1.42 9.22
C GLY A 10 14.08 0.27 8.20
N THR A 11 13.23 0.27 7.17
CA THR A 11 13.26 -0.73 6.09
C THR A 11 13.46 -0.05 4.73
N ARG A 12 13.54 -0.87 3.69
CA ARG A 12 13.43 -0.44 2.28
C ARG A 12 12.16 -0.98 1.61
N LEU A 13 11.15 -1.32 2.42
CA LEU A 13 9.86 -1.81 1.96
C LEU A 13 8.92 -0.62 1.79
N THR A 14 8.37 -0.48 0.58
CA THR A 14 7.36 0.56 0.32
C THR A 14 5.99 0.11 0.83
N VAL A 15 5.14 1.06 1.19
CA VAL A 15 3.74 0.76 1.56
C VAL A 15 3.04 0.01 0.43
N GLN A 16 3.22 0.47 -0.81
CA GLN A 16 2.67 -0.20 -1.99
C GLN A 16 3.11 -1.66 -2.10
N TYR A 17 4.38 -1.97 -1.80
CA TYR A 17 4.87 -3.34 -1.90
C TYR A 17 4.19 -4.28 -0.91
N ILE A 18 3.96 -3.84 0.33
CA ILE A 18 3.20 -4.62 1.32
C ILE A 18 1.76 -4.85 0.86
N LEU A 19 1.11 -3.81 0.33
CA LEU A 19 -0.25 -3.93 -0.20
C LEU A 19 -0.31 -4.89 -1.40
N ASP A 20 0.70 -4.87 -2.27
CA ASP A 20 0.81 -5.79 -3.40
C ASP A 20 0.93 -7.24 -2.93
N LEU A 21 1.75 -7.53 -1.90
CA LEU A 21 1.86 -8.88 -1.34
C LEU A 21 0.51 -9.38 -0.80
N LEU A 22 -0.16 -8.56 0.00
CA LEU A 22 -1.49 -8.88 0.52
C LEU A 22 -2.52 -9.09 -0.61
N ALA A 23 -2.47 -8.28 -1.66
CA ALA A 23 -3.36 -8.40 -2.81
C ALA A 23 -3.11 -9.70 -3.62
N HIS A 24 -1.89 -10.22 -3.61
CA HIS A 24 -1.54 -11.51 -4.22
C HIS A 24 -1.86 -12.71 -3.33
N GLY A 25 -2.38 -12.48 -2.12
CA GLY A 25 -2.85 -13.53 -1.21
C GLY A 25 -1.83 -13.96 -0.15
N GLU A 26 -0.69 -13.29 -0.05
CA GLU A 26 0.25 -13.50 1.07
C GLU A 26 -0.43 -13.12 2.38
N THR A 27 -0.30 -13.96 3.40
CA THR A 27 -0.82 -13.68 4.73
C THR A 27 0.13 -12.77 5.51
N VAL A 28 -0.41 -12.08 6.52
CA VAL A 28 0.38 -11.25 7.43
C VAL A 28 1.53 -12.04 8.05
N ASP A 29 1.28 -13.28 8.49
CA ASP A 29 2.29 -14.13 9.12
C ASP A 29 3.42 -14.51 8.15
N GLU A 30 3.11 -14.80 6.88
CA GLU A 30 4.10 -15.09 5.84
C GLU A 30 5.00 -13.87 5.58
N ILE A 31 4.41 -12.68 5.49
CA ILE A 31 5.15 -11.42 5.29
C ILE A 31 6.08 -11.15 6.49
N LEU A 32 5.60 -11.34 7.71
CA LEU A 32 6.41 -11.14 8.93
C LEU A 32 7.55 -12.16 9.05
N LEU A 33 7.33 -13.39 8.59
CA LEU A 33 8.36 -14.43 8.58
C LEU A 33 9.49 -14.12 7.59
N GLU A 34 9.13 -13.61 6.41
CA GLU A 34 10.09 -13.25 5.35
C GLU A 34 10.89 -11.99 5.71
N TYR A 35 10.24 -10.95 6.23
CA TYR A 35 10.86 -9.65 6.49
C TYR A 35 11.18 -9.44 7.98
N LYS A 36 12.32 -9.98 8.42
CA LYS A 36 12.82 -9.78 9.78
C LYS A 36 12.93 -8.30 10.17
N GLY A 37 12.22 -7.92 11.23
CA GLY A 37 12.19 -6.56 11.74
C GLY A 37 10.94 -5.77 11.36
N LEU A 38 10.11 -6.32 10.46
CA LEU A 38 8.74 -5.87 10.27
C LEU A 38 7.89 -6.37 11.44
N LYS A 39 6.91 -5.56 11.86
CA LYS A 39 5.92 -5.95 12.85
C LYS A 39 4.52 -5.85 12.28
N GLU A 40 3.57 -6.49 12.94
CA GLU A 40 2.16 -6.45 12.55
C GLU A 40 1.65 -5.00 12.49
N GLU A 41 2.09 -4.12 13.40
CA GLU A 41 1.69 -2.72 13.41
C GLU A 41 2.15 -1.95 12.17
N ASP A 42 3.27 -2.35 11.55
CA ASP A 42 3.74 -1.74 10.30
C ASP A 42 2.83 -2.08 9.12
N ILE A 43 2.29 -3.31 9.10
CA ILE A 43 1.32 -3.75 8.08
C ILE A 43 -0.01 -3.03 8.26
N LEU A 44 -0.49 -2.92 9.51
CA LEU A 44 -1.69 -2.15 9.82
C LEU A 44 -1.53 -0.66 9.45
N ALA A 45 -0.35 -0.08 9.67
CA ALA A 45 -0.05 1.29 9.24
C ALA A 45 -0.07 1.45 7.71
N CYS A 46 0.35 0.43 6.95
CA CYS A 46 0.24 0.42 5.49
C CYS A 46 -1.22 0.44 5.02
N LEU A 47 -2.08 -0.36 5.66
CA LEU A 47 -3.52 -0.40 5.36
C LEU A 47 -4.21 0.92 5.73
N LEU A 48 -3.88 1.48 6.89
CA LEU A 48 -4.41 2.79 7.32
C LEU A 48 -4.01 3.88 6.34
N TYR A 49 -2.72 3.95 5.96
CA TYR A 49 -2.25 4.91 4.97
C TYR A 49 -3.00 4.80 3.65
N ALA A 50 -3.26 3.57 3.17
CA ALA A 50 -4.04 3.35 1.96
C ALA A 50 -5.49 3.86 2.11
N SER A 51 -6.13 3.57 3.24
CA SER A 51 -7.49 4.02 3.54
C SER A 51 -7.60 5.55 3.56
N GLU A 52 -6.71 6.23 4.28
CA GLU A 52 -6.70 7.69 4.37
C GLU A 52 -6.39 8.34 3.01
N THR A 53 -5.45 7.77 2.26
CA THR A 53 -5.10 8.28 0.91
C THR A 53 -6.29 8.17 -0.05
N LEU A 54 -7.07 7.08 0.04
CA LEU A 54 -8.26 6.90 -0.80
C LEU A 54 -9.39 7.85 -0.39
N GLU A 55 -9.54 8.16 0.89
CA GLU A 55 -10.53 9.13 1.39
C GLU A 55 -10.24 10.56 0.90
N ASP A 56 -8.97 10.97 0.92
CA ASP A 56 -8.54 12.30 0.45
C ASP A 56 -8.50 12.43 -1.08
N THR A 57 -8.58 11.31 -1.80
CA THR A 57 -8.55 11.33 -3.27
C THR A 57 -9.93 11.66 -3.82
N THR A 58 -10.08 12.88 -4.37
CA THR A 58 -11.30 13.23 -5.12
C THR A 58 -11.36 12.39 -6.39
N PHE A 59 -12.26 11.40 -6.41
CA PHE A 59 -12.54 10.62 -7.61
C PHE A 59 -13.32 11.49 -8.61
N MET A 60 -12.66 11.90 -9.70
CA MET A 60 -13.34 12.47 -10.86
C MET A 60 -13.58 11.35 -11.87
N PRO A 61 -14.81 10.83 -12.02
CA PRO A 61 -15.11 9.89 -13.08
C PRO A 61 -14.82 10.55 -14.43
N LEU A 62 -14.13 9.83 -15.31
CA LEU A 62 -14.01 10.24 -16.69
C LEU A 62 -15.41 10.19 -17.30
N VAL A 63 -15.95 11.35 -17.66
CA VAL A 63 -17.20 11.42 -18.40
C VAL A 63 -16.93 10.87 -19.80
N GLU A 64 -17.66 9.84 -20.22
CA GLU A 64 -17.63 9.41 -21.61
C GLU A 64 -18.07 10.61 -22.48
N VAL A 65 -17.14 11.11 -23.29
CA VAL A 65 -17.50 12.07 -24.33
C VAL A 65 -18.16 11.25 -25.42
N GLU A 66 -19.49 11.27 -25.50
CA GLU A 66 -20.19 10.74 -26.66
C GLU A 66 -19.65 11.49 -27.88
N ALA A 67 -18.91 10.77 -28.72
CA ALA A 67 -18.42 11.28 -29.99
C ALA A 67 -19.65 11.52 -30.89
N VAL A 68 -19.99 12.79 -31.08
CA VAL A 68 -20.93 13.25 -32.11
C VAL A 68 -20.36 13.01 -33.49
#